data_AF-Q4C668-F1
#
_entry.id   AF-Q4C668-F1
#
_cell.length_a   1.000
_cell.length_b   1.000
_cell.length_c   1.000
_cell.angle_alpha   90.00
_cell.angle_beta   90.00
_cell.angle_gamma   90.00
#
_symmetry.space_group_name_H-M   'P 1'
#
loop_
_entity.id
_entity.type
_entity.pdbx_description
1 polymer ?
#
loop_
_entity_poly.entity_id
_entity_poly.type
_entity_poly.pdbx_seq_one_letter_code
_entity_poly.pdbx_strand_id
1 'polypeptide(L)' 'MAAKDRFHTIVRIALEKEQWKITDDPLRLDVGGTKFEIDLGAEQLLGAERGKEKIAVEIKSFLSDSPLTDYHAALG' A
#
# COMPACT_ATOMS: atom_id res chain seq x y z
N MET A 1 6.62 15.43 -8.71
CA MET A 1 6.23 14.22 -7.96
C MET A 1 4.76 14.34 -7.64
N ALA A 2 3.97 13.29 -7.87
CA ALA A 2 2.53 13.34 -7.61
C ALA A 2 2.28 13.32 -6.09
N ALA A 3 1.16 13.88 -5.64
CA ALA A 3 0.82 13.89 -4.21
C ALA A 3 0.70 12.47 -3.62
N LYS A 4 0.35 11.49 -4.45
CA LYS A 4 0.34 10.05 -4.14
C LYS A 4 1.73 9.53 -3.73
N ASP A 5 2.79 9.95 -4.42
CA ASP A 5 4.18 9.58 -4.12
C ASP A 5 4.67 10.13 -2.77
N ARG A 6 4.07 11.25 -2.31
CA ARG A 6 4.42 11.88 -1.04
C ARG A 6 3.96 11.02 0.14
N PHE A 7 2.72 10.54 0.12
CA PHE A 7 2.20 9.69 1.19
C PHE A 7 2.89 8.33 1.22
N HIS A 8 3.22 7.78 0.05
CA HIS A 8 4.04 6.57 -0.04
C HIS A 8 5.35 6.69 0.71
N THR A 9 6.11 7.76 0.40
CA THR A 9 7.39 8.01 1.05
C THR A 9 7.25 8.20 2.56
N ILE A 10 6.20 8.91 3.01
CA ILE A 10 5.94 9.14 4.44
C ILE A 10 5.65 7.82 5.16
N VAL A 11 4.79 6.96 4.59
CA VAL A 11 4.43 5.67 5.21
C VAL A 11 5.64 4.74 5.26
N ARG A 12 6.43 4.66 4.19
CA ARG A 12 7.67 3.87 4.19
C ARG A 12 8.63 4.30 5.29
N ILE A 13 8.88 5.60 5.40
CA ILE A 13 9.77 6.16 6.45
C ILE A 13 9.19 5.87 7.85
N ALA A 14 7.87 5.96 8.03
CA ALA A 14 7.24 5.66 9.31
C ALA A 14 7.43 4.18 9.71
N LEU A 15 7.23 3.26 8.76
CA LEU A 15 7.48 1.82 8.97
C LEU A 15 8.95 1.57 9.36
N GLU A 16 9.90 2.13 8.62
CA GLU A 16 11.33 2.00 8.89
C GLU A 16 11.71 2.52 10.30
N LYS A 17 11.13 3.66 10.72
CA LYS A 17 11.34 4.22 12.06
C LYS A 17 10.78 3.33 13.17
N GLU A 18 9.68 2.63 12.90
CA GLU A 18 9.06 1.64 13.79
C GLU A 18 9.73 0.25 13.69
N GLN A 19 10.93 0.20 13.12
CA GLN A 19 11.77 -1.01 12.97
C GLN A 19 11.13 -2.09 12.10
N TRP A 20 10.20 -1.71 11.22
CA TRP A 20 9.78 -2.58 10.13
C TRP A 20 10.83 -2.54 9.03
N LYS A 21 11.21 -3.73 8.57
CA LYS A 21 12.04 -3.89 7.39
C LYS A 21 11.13 -3.99 6.18
N ILE A 22 11.24 -3.05 5.26
CA ILE A 22 10.55 -3.12 3.97
C ILE A 22 11.13 -4.30 3.18
N THR A 23 10.28 -5.23 2.78
CA THR A 23 10.67 -6.40 1.98
C THR A 23 10.41 -6.17 0.50
N ASP A 24 9.32 -5.47 0.17
CA ASP A 24 8.86 -5.27 -1.20
C ASP A 24 8.20 -3.90 -1.38
N ASP A 25 8.58 -3.17 -2.42
CA ASP A 25 8.05 -1.86 -2.79
C ASP A 25 8.09 -1.70 -4.33
N PRO A 26 7.03 -2.10 -5.08
CA PRO A 26 5.78 -2.64 -4.60
C PRO A 26 5.82 -4.16 -4.34
N LEU A 27 5.02 -4.62 -3.38
CA LEU A 27 4.70 -6.03 -3.16
C LEU A 27 3.83 -6.56 -4.31
N ARG A 28 4.36 -7.52 -5.06
CA ARG A 28 3.65 -8.20 -6.15
C ARG A 28 3.15 -9.56 -5.69
N LEU A 29 1.84 -9.77 -5.77
CA LEU A 29 1.20 -11.04 -5.43
C LEU A 29 0.80 -11.78 -6.72
N ASP A 30 1.19 -13.04 -6.83
CA ASP A 30 0.75 -13.95 -7.90
C ASP A 30 0.05 -15.14 -7.23
N VAL A 31 -1.25 -15.32 -7.51
CA VAL A 31 -2.05 -16.39 -6.90
C VAL A 31 -2.78 -17.12 -8.02
N GLY A 32 -2.39 -18.39 -8.25
CA GLY A 32 -3.11 -19.30 -9.14
C GLY A 32 -3.03 -19.00 -10.63
N GLY A 33 -2.02 -18.24 -11.11
CA GLY A 33 -1.88 -17.89 -12.52
C GLY A 33 -2.83 -16.79 -12.99
N THR A 34 -3.64 -16.25 -12.08
CA THR A 34 -4.32 -14.98 -12.23
C THR A 34 -3.50 -13.97 -11.45
N LYS A 35 -3.02 -12.92 -12.12
CA LYS A 35 -2.53 -11.74 -11.39
C LYS A 35 -3.71 -11.27 -10.55
N PHE A 36 -3.62 -11.43 -9.23
CA PHE A 36 -4.54 -10.75 -8.34
C PHE A 36 -4.25 -9.26 -8.54
N GLU A 37 -5.08 -8.62 -9.36
CA GLU A 37 -5.40 -7.22 -9.14
C GLU A 37 -6.04 -7.23 -7.77
N ILE A 38 -5.25 -6.91 -6.73
CA ILE A 38 -5.78 -6.53 -5.42
C ILE A 38 -6.86 -5.51 -5.74
N ASP A 39 -8.11 -5.90 -5.46
CA ASP A 39 -9.31 -5.41 -6.14
C ASP A 39 -9.18 -3.93 -6.53
N LEU A 40 -9.06 -3.69 -7.84
CA LEU A 40 -9.39 -2.42 -8.50
C LEU A 40 -8.93 -1.08 -7.87
N GLY A 41 -7.82 -1.00 -7.13
CA GLY A 41 -7.37 0.32 -6.64
C GLY A 41 -6.09 0.42 -5.82
N ALA A 42 -5.38 -0.67 -5.53
CA ALA A 42 -4.11 -0.60 -4.79
C ALA A 42 -3.00 -0.05 -5.69
N GLU A 43 -2.87 1.27 -5.75
CA GLU A 43 -1.85 1.92 -6.59
C GLU A 43 -0.42 1.57 -6.13
N GLN A 44 -0.22 1.40 -4.81
CA GLN A 44 1.08 1.09 -4.20
C GLN A 44 0.89 0.19 -2.97
N LEU A 45 1.22 -1.09 -3.11
CA LEU A 45 1.25 -2.06 -2.02
C LEU A 45 2.68 -2.24 -1.51
N LEU A 46 2.91 -2.13 -0.21
CA LEU A 46 4.20 -2.37 0.44
C LEU A 46 4.20 -3.68 1.21
N GLY A 47 5.29 -4.44 1.10
CA GLY A 47 5.58 -5.57 1.98
C GLY A 47 6.54 -5.12 3.08
N ALA A 48 6.24 -5.46 4.33
CA ALA A 48 7.13 -5.20 5.45
C ALA A 48 7.12 -6.32 6.49
N GLU A 49 8.23 -6.49 7.20
CA GLU A 49 8.37 -7.50 8.25
C GLU A 49 9.03 -6.93 9.51
N ARG A 50 8.67 -7.47 10.67
CA ARG A 50 9.28 -7.17 11.97
C ARG A 50 9.31 -8.41 12.83
N GLY A 51 10.49 -8.99 13.00
CA GLY A 51 10.64 -10.28 13.70
C GLY A 51 9.93 -11.41 12.94
N LYS A 52 8.84 -11.93 13.52
CA LYS A 52 8.01 -12.98 12.89
C LYS A 52 6.75 -12.41 12.22
N GLU A 53 6.46 -11.13 12.43
CA GLU A 53 5.29 -10.45 11.86
C GLU A 53 5.58 -10.01 10.44
N LYS A 54 4.64 -10.24 9.52
CA LYS A 54 4.68 -9.79 8.14
C LYS A 54 3.37 -9.09 7.82
N ILE A 55 3.45 -7.94 7.16
CA ILE A 55 2.30 -7.14 6.77
C ILE A 55 2.40 -6.76 5.29
N ALA A 56 1.24 -6.67 4.64
CA ALA A 56 1.07 -5.94 3.41
C ALA A 56 0.35 -4.62 3.74
N VAL A 57 0.83 -3.51 3.20
CA VAL A 57 0.32 -2.16 3.50
C VAL A 57 -0.12 -1.51 2.19
N GLU A 58 -1.41 -1.24 2.07
CA GLU A 58 -1.96 -0.43 0.99
C GLU A 58 -2.02 1.04 1.41
N ILE A 59 -1.46 1.93 0.58
CA ILE A 59 -1.36 3.36 0.91
C ILE A 59 -2.38 4.13 0.07
N LYS A 60 -3.38 4.72 0.74
CA LYS A 60 -4.40 5.58 0.13
C LYS A 60 -4.22 7.02 0.58
N SER A 61 -4.24 7.96 -0.38
CA SER A 61 -4.04 9.39 -0.09
C SER A 61 -5.33 10.18 0.11
N PHE A 62 -6.50 9.65 -0.30
CA PHE A 62 -7.82 10.30 -0.18
C PHE A 62 -7.83 11.77 -0.67
N LEU A 63 -7.28 12.02 -1.86
CA LEU A 63 -7.09 13.36 -2.41
C LEU A 63 -8.17 13.78 -3.42
N SER A 64 -9.18 12.95 -3.68
CA SER A 64 -10.26 13.32 -4.59
C SER A 64 -11.19 14.36 -3.96
N ASP A 65 -12.03 14.98 -4.79
CA ASP A 65 -13.07 15.91 -4.33
C ASP A 65 -14.13 15.26 -3.42
N SER A 66 -14.21 13.92 -3.39
CA SER A 66 -15.16 13.15 -2.59
C SER A 66 -14.45 12.01 -1.83
N PRO A 67 -14.14 12.21 -0.54
CA PRO A 67 -13.55 11.17 0.29
C PRO A 67 -14.40 9.89 0.39
N LEU A 68 -15.73 10.01 0.20
CA LEU A 68 -16.64 8.86 0.17
C LEU A 68 -16.40 7.99 -1.07
N THR A 69 -16.12 8.62 -2.21
CA THR A 69 -15.78 7.90 -3.45
C THR A 69 -14.44 7.18 -3.28
N ASP A 70 -13.43 7.86 -2.71
CA ASP A 70 -12.13 7.23 -2.40
C ASP A 70 -12.27 6.08 -1.41
N TYR A 71 -13.19 6.19 -0.44
CA TYR A 71 -13.48 5.13 0.52
C TYR A 71 -14.09 3.89 -0.12
N HIS A 72 -15.08 4.07 -1.01
CA HIS A 72 -15.65 2.95 -1.77
C HIS A 72 -14.59 2.24 -2.64
N ALA A 73 -13.64 2.98 -3.20
CA ALA A 73 -12.50 2.42 -3.96
C ALA A 73 -11.38 1.82 -3.08
N ALA A 74 -11.43 2.01 -1.75
CA ALA A 74 -10.49 1.43 -0.80
C ALA A 74 -11.04 0.19 -0.07
N LEU A 75 -12.36 0.04 -0.03
CA LEU A 75 -13.03 -1.15 0.50
C LEU A 75 -13.21 -2.27 -0.54
N GLY A 76 -13.17 -1.89 -1.83
CA GLY A 76 -13.37 -2.78 -2.97
C GLY A 76 -12.34 -3.88 -3.00
#